data_AF-A0AAN8WD05-F1
#
_entry.id   AF-A0AAN8WD05-F1
#
_cell.length_a   1.000
_cell.length_b   1.000
_cell.length_c   1.000
_cell.angle_alpha   90.00
_cell.angle_beta   90.00
_cell.angle_gamma   90.00
#
_symmetry.space_group_name_H-M   'P 1'
#
loop_
_entity.id
_entity.type
_entity.pdbx_description
1 polymer ?
#
loop_
_entity_poly.entity_id
_entity_poly.type
_entity_poly.pdbx_seq_one_letter_code
_entity_poly.pdbx_strand_id
1 'polypeptide(L)'
;MACGTLQVMLVNAKDLKESAFLGKSNAYIVIHYGTQQHQTSVVRGEGRNPEWNEKFSFRTEYPASDDHDYKLVFRIMDKHHLGKDKFVGETTIYVKDILSMGAETSKVELHHQKYRIELEDKSFAGEICVSLNFTLDLIPLPGGAEKFDSDESQSVSRRTWKRSGKT
;
A
#
# COMPACT_ATOMS: atom_id res chain seq x y z
N MET A 1 15.27 -10.46 -15.18
CA MET A 1 14.71 -9.41 -14.30
C MET A 1 13.23 -9.68 -14.20
N ALA A 2 12.73 -9.86 -12.99
CA ALA A 2 11.32 -9.97 -12.67
C ALA A 2 10.75 -8.55 -12.61
N CYS A 3 9.86 -8.17 -13.51
CA CYS A 3 9.11 -6.93 -13.39
C CYS A 3 7.85 -7.17 -12.57
N GLY A 4 7.51 -6.24 -11.70
CA GLY A 4 6.33 -6.30 -10.86
C GLY A 4 5.82 -4.93 -10.49
N THR A 5 4.70 -4.92 -9.79
CA THR A 5 4.07 -3.71 -9.27
C THR A 5 4.16 -3.72 -7.76
N LEU A 6 4.85 -2.73 -7.21
CA LEU A 6 4.86 -2.44 -5.78
C LEU A 6 3.72 -1.47 -5.48
N GLN A 7 2.69 -1.96 -4.83
CA GLN A 7 1.61 -1.19 -4.30
C GLN A 7 1.92 -0.74 -2.86
N VAL A 8 1.82 0.55 -2.63
CA VAL A 8 2.06 1.20 -1.34
C VAL A 8 0.74 1.82 -0.90
N MET A 9 0.17 1.30 0.17
CA MET A 9 -1.06 1.83 0.76
C MET A 9 -0.73 2.60 2.02
N LEU A 10 -0.95 3.91 1.95
CA LEU A 10 -0.81 4.82 3.06
C LEU A 10 -2.11 4.80 3.87
N VAL A 11 -2.05 4.31 5.11
CA VAL A 11 -3.24 4.20 5.96
C VAL A 11 -3.43 5.50 6.73
N ASN A 12 -2.59 5.73 7.74
CA ASN A 12 -2.60 6.90 8.60
C ASN A 12 -1.23 7.12 9.25
N ALA A 13 -1.03 8.30 9.81
CA ALA A 13 0.07 8.55 10.73
C ALA A 13 -0.49 8.89 12.12
N LYS A 14 0.27 8.54 13.15
CA LYS A 14 -0.11 8.75 14.55
C LYS A 14 1.05 9.31 15.34
N ASP A 15 0.68 9.98 16.42
CA ASP A 15 1.62 10.59 17.37
C ASP A 15 2.56 11.59 16.70
N LEU A 16 2.05 12.33 15.70
CA LEU A 16 2.91 13.32 15.06
C LEU A 16 3.21 14.47 16.01
N LYS A 17 4.47 14.87 16.07
CA LYS A 17 4.95 15.88 17.02
C LYS A 17 4.22 17.21 16.82
N GLU A 18 3.62 17.75 17.88
CA GLU A 18 2.83 19.00 17.81
C GLU A 18 3.64 20.20 17.35
N SER A 19 4.95 20.24 17.64
CA SER A 19 5.82 21.30 17.12
C SER A 19 5.84 21.34 15.57
N ALA A 20 5.48 20.24 14.91
CA ALA A 20 5.38 20.15 13.47
C ALA A 20 4.03 20.66 12.92
N PHE A 21 2.97 20.70 13.74
CA PHE A 21 1.62 21.08 13.34
C PHE A 21 1.09 22.26 14.17
N LEU A 22 0.98 23.44 13.56
CA LEU A 22 0.32 24.60 14.19
C LEU A 22 -1.15 24.68 13.77
N GLY A 23 -2.07 24.29 14.64
CA GLY A 23 -3.51 24.54 14.48
C GLY A 23 -4.17 23.74 13.35
N LYS A 24 -4.79 24.42 12.37
CA LYS A 24 -5.46 23.81 11.20
C LYS A 24 -4.39 23.26 10.24
N SER A 25 -3.86 22.08 10.57
CA SER A 25 -2.86 21.40 9.75
C SER A 25 -3.45 20.84 8.47
N ASN A 26 -2.64 20.90 7.42
CA ASN A 26 -2.92 20.43 6.07
C ASN A 26 -1.80 19.45 5.69
N ALA A 27 -1.83 18.25 6.26
CA ALA A 27 -0.75 17.28 6.08
C ALA A 27 -0.86 16.60 4.71
N TYR A 28 0.26 16.47 4.00
CA TYR A 28 0.39 15.65 2.81
C TYR A 28 1.73 14.91 2.82
N ILE A 29 1.79 13.81 2.09
CA ILE A 29 2.98 12.98 2.01
C ILE A 29 3.43 12.87 0.57
N VAL A 30 4.72 13.07 0.36
CA VAL A 30 5.40 12.85 -0.91
C VAL A 30 6.16 11.55 -0.80
N ILE A 31 5.79 10.58 -1.62
CA ILE A 31 6.39 9.26 -1.70
C ILE A 31 7.37 9.29 -2.88
N HIS A 32 8.64 9.03 -2.59
CA HIS A 32 9.70 8.90 -3.58
C HIS A 32 10.17 7.46 -3.65
N TYR A 33 10.19 6.91 -4.86
CA TYR A 33 10.61 5.55 -5.14
C TYR A 33 11.46 5.51 -6.41
N GLY A 34 12.79 5.45 -6.25
CA GLY A 34 13.73 5.55 -7.37
C GLY A 34 13.48 6.83 -8.19
N THR A 35 13.02 6.66 -9.42
CA THR A 35 12.68 7.76 -10.35
C THR A 35 11.21 8.20 -10.28
N GLN A 36 10.36 7.45 -9.58
CA GLN A 36 8.93 7.74 -9.44
C GLN A 36 8.66 8.58 -8.18
N GLN A 37 7.82 9.59 -8.32
CA GLN A 37 7.36 10.41 -7.22
C GLN A 37 5.84 10.50 -7.25
N HIS A 38 5.20 10.22 -6.12
CA HIS A 38 3.78 10.36 -5.93
C HIS A 38 3.49 11.25 -4.74
N GLN A 39 2.36 11.96 -4.77
CA GLN A 39 1.93 12.80 -3.68
C GLN A 39 0.52 12.41 -3.27
N THR A 40 0.26 12.42 -1.97
CA THR A 40 -1.06 12.15 -1.41
C THR A 40 -1.93 13.40 -1.39
N SER A 41 -3.21 13.16 -1.18
CA SER A 41 -4.20 14.19 -0.91
C SER A 41 -3.86 14.93 0.39
N VAL A 42 -4.14 16.23 0.39
CA VAL A 42 -3.89 17.09 1.55
C VAL A 42 -5.04 16.90 2.54
N VAL A 43 -4.76 16.29 3.69
CA VAL A 43 -5.76 16.11 4.75
C VAL A 43 -5.78 17.33 5.66
N ARG A 44 -6.96 17.92 5.82
CA ARG A 44 -7.15 19.18 6.56
C ARG A 44 -7.92 18.93 7.85
N GLY A 45 -7.37 19.35 8.99
CA GLY A 45 -8.07 19.31 10.27
C GLY A 45 -7.90 18.03 11.09
N GLU A 46 -7.05 17.10 10.66
CA GLU A 46 -6.75 15.85 11.37
C GLU A 46 -5.71 16.00 12.50
N GLY A 47 -5.08 17.18 12.60
CA GLY A 47 -4.14 17.50 13.68
C GLY A 47 -2.91 16.59 13.67
N ARG A 48 -2.76 15.77 14.72
CA ARG A 48 -1.62 14.87 14.95
C ARG A 48 -1.84 13.45 14.38
N ASN A 49 -3.04 13.15 13.90
CA ASN A 49 -3.44 11.82 13.45
C ASN A 49 -4.03 11.83 12.03
N PRO A 50 -3.28 12.31 11.01
CA PRO A 50 -3.78 12.36 9.65
C PRO A 50 -4.05 10.97 9.07
N GLU A 51 -5.26 10.79 8.52
CA GLU A 51 -5.67 9.57 7.81
C GLU A 51 -5.81 9.84 6.31
N TRP A 52 -4.97 9.20 5.48
CA TRP A 52 -5.03 9.35 4.03
C TRP A 52 -5.86 8.24 3.38
N ASN A 53 -5.66 6.99 3.79
CA ASN A 53 -6.28 5.81 3.18
C ASN A 53 -6.12 5.75 1.65
N GLU A 54 -4.95 6.15 1.15
CA GLU A 54 -4.63 6.20 -0.28
C GLU A 54 -3.67 5.10 -0.69
N LYS A 55 -3.81 4.60 -1.92
CA LYS A 55 -2.95 3.56 -2.48
C LYS A 55 -2.26 4.05 -3.75
N PHE A 56 -0.98 3.76 -3.84
CA PHE A 56 -0.09 4.12 -4.93
C PHE A 56 0.50 2.86 -5.53
N SER A 57 0.69 2.82 -6.84
CA SER A 57 1.26 1.68 -7.54
C SER A 57 2.50 2.13 -8.28
N PHE A 58 3.63 1.55 -7.93
CA PHE A 58 4.94 1.82 -8.51
C PHE A 58 5.37 0.62 -9.34
N ARG A 59 5.89 0.87 -10.54
CA ARG A 59 6.55 -0.20 -11.30
C ARG A 59 7.95 -0.41 -10.76
N THR A 60 8.34 -1.66 -10.57
CA THR A 60 9.66 -2.03 -10.08
C THR A 60 10.14 -3.30 -10.76
N GLU A 61 11.45 -3.45 -10.82
CA GLU A 61 12.10 -4.65 -11.32
C GLU A 61 13.04 -5.22 -10.25
N TYR A 62 13.13 -6.55 -10.19
CA TYR A 62 14.02 -7.25 -9.30
C TYR A 62 14.86 -8.29 -10.07
N PRO A 63 16.19 -8.33 -9.90
CA PRO A 63 17.00 -7.31 -9.25
C PRO A 63 17.04 -6.02 -10.12
N ALA A 64 16.83 -4.87 -9.48
CA ALA A 64 17.10 -3.55 -10.05
C ALA A 64 18.60 -3.35 -10.29
N SER A 65 18.91 -2.44 -11.22
CA SER A 65 20.29 -2.10 -11.58
C SER A 65 21.04 -1.39 -10.44
N ASP A 66 20.32 -0.68 -9.56
CA ASP A 66 20.90 0.04 -8.43
C ASP A 66 20.19 -0.30 -7.11
N ASP A 67 20.93 -0.31 -6.00
CA ASP A 67 20.35 -0.55 -4.67
C ASP A 67 19.48 0.62 -4.19
N HIS A 68 19.71 1.82 -4.75
CA HIS A 68 18.89 3.00 -4.52
C HIS A 68 17.44 2.83 -5.01
N ASP A 69 17.18 1.98 -5.99
CA ASP A 69 15.82 1.69 -6.48
C ASP A 69 14.98 0.86 -5.49
N TYR A 70 15.56 0.41 -4.38
CA TYR A 70 14.81 -0.26 -3.30
C TYR A 70 14.50 0.65 -2.11
N LYS A 71 14.84 1.94 -2.20
CA LYS A 71 14.59 2.93 -1.15
C LYS A 71 13.28 3.65 -1.43
N LEU A 72 12.31 3.45 -0.53
CA LEU A 72 11.02 4.12 -0.55
C LEU A 72 11.01 5.19 0.54
N VAL A 73 11.06 6.45 0.14
CA VAL A 73 11.11 7.59 1.05
C VAL A 73 9.74 8.24 1.12
N PHE A 74 9.22 8.43 2.34
CA PHE A 74 7.98 9.14 2.58
C PHE A 74 8.30 10.42 3.31
N ARG A 75 7.95 11.54 2.68
CA ARG A 75 8.22 12.87 3.20
C ARG A 75 6.92 13.56 3.56
N ILE A 76 6.71 13.81 4.85
CA ILE A 76 5.51 14.46 5.37
C ILE A 76 5.74 15.96 5.43
N MET A 77 4.81 16.70 4.84
CA MET A 77 4.82 18.15 4.75
C MET A 77 3.47 18.70 5.21
N ASP A 78 3.49 19.84 5.90
CA ASP A 78 2.30 20.62 6.25
C ASP A 78 2.16 21.80 5.28
N LYS A 79 1.06 21.81 4.52
CA LYS A 79 0.79 22.82 3.50
C LYS A 79 0.16 24.06 4.12
N HIS A 80 0.90 25.16 4.19
CA HIS A 80 0.37 26.40 4.74
C HIS A 80 -0.24 27.30 3.66
N HIS A 81 -1.44 27.84 3.90
CA HIS A 81 -2.11 28.72 2.92
C HIS A 81 -1.44 30.09 2.77
N LEU A 82 -0.67 30.53 3.77
CA LEU A 82 -0.14 31.89 3.91
C LEU A 82 1.37 31.90 4.21
N GLY A 83 2.10 30.83 3.88
CA GLY A 83 3.53 30.73 4.21
C GLY A 83 4.27 29.61 3.50
N LYS A 84 5.52 29.38 3.90
CA LYS A 84 6.32 28.24 3.46
C LYS A 84 5.76 26.95 4.04
N ASP A 85 5.71 25.90 3.23
CA ASP A 85 5.36 24.56 3.70
C ASP A 85 6.34 24.12 4.79
N LYS A 86 5.80 23.51 5.85
CA LYS A 86 6.61 23.07 6.99
C LYS A 86 6.92 21.60 6.87
N PHE A 87 8.20 21.25 6.94
CA PHE A 87 8.60 19.86 7.02
C PHE A 87 8.22 19.28 8.37
N VAL A 88 7.50 18.16 8.35
CA VAL A 88 6.98 17.48 9.54
C VAL A 88 7.87 16.30 9.90
N GLY A 89 8.33 15.56 8.90
CA GLY A 89 9.17 14.40 9.09
C GLY A 89 9.33 13.57 7.82
N GLU A 90 10.27 12.65 7.87
CA GLU A 90 10.59 11.74 6.77
C GLU A 90 10.73 10.33 7.34
N THR A 91 10.37 9.34 6.54
CA THR A 91 10.70 7.95 6.83
C THR A 91 11.23 7.27 5.58
N THR A 92 12.22 6.40 5.75
CA THR A 92 12.82 5.64 4.65
C THR A 92 12.60 4.16 4.91
N ILE A 93 12.02 3.49 3.93
CA ILE A 93 11.69 2.07 3.97
C ILE A 93 12.46 1.35 2.88
N TYR A 94 13.12 0.25 3.25
CA TYR A 94 13.79 -0.63 2.30
C TYR A 94 12.83 -1.73 1.85
N VAL A 95 12.47 -1.70 0.58
CA VAL A 95 11.54 -2.70 0.00
C VAL A 95 12.28 -3.87 -0.66
N LYS A 96 13.61 -3.91 -0.56
CA LYS A 96 14.43 -4.99 -1.14
C LYS A 96 13.95 -6.39 -0.73
N ASP A 97 13.61 -6.56 0.55
CA ASP A 97 13.19 -7.84 1.13
C ASP A 97 11.83 -8.32 0.57
N ILE A 98 10.85 -7.41 0.48
CA ILE A 98 9.54 -7.73 -0.10
C ILE A 98 9.64 -8.02 -1.60
N LEU A 99 10.54 -7.34 -2.31
CA LEU A 99 10.77 -7.57 -3.74
C LEU A 99 11.47 -8.89 -4.01
N SER A 100 12.49 -9.25 -3.21
CA SER A 100 13.15 -10.56 -3.34
C SER A 100 12.18 -11.69 -3.06
N MET A 101 11.44 -11.60 -1.95
CA MET A 101 10.45 -12.62 -1.58
C MET A 101 9.31 -12.67 -2.60
N GLY A 102 8.92 -11.53 -3.16
CA GLY A 102 7.94 -11.38 -4.21
C GLY A 102 8.36 -11.96 -5.56
N ALA A 103 9.65 -11.87 -5.89
CA ALA A 103 10.20 -12.49 -7.09
C ALA A 103 10.16 -14.03 -7.00
N GLU A 104 10.28 -14.58 -5.78
CA GLU A 104 10.19 -16.03 -5.55
C GLU A 104 8.74 -16.53 -5.41
N THR A 105 7.89 -15.80 -4.69
CA THR A 105 6.53 -16.24 -4.34
C THR A 105 5.43 -15.66 -5.23
N SER A 106 5.79 -14.85 -6.23
CA SER A 106 4.90 -14.11 -7.15
C SER A 106 4.01 -13.02 -6.53
N LYS A 107 3.66 -13.10 -5.24
CA LYS A 107 2.87 -12.07 -4.53
C LYS A 107 3.21 -12.01 -3.05
N VAL A 108 3.52 -10.82 -2.52
CA VAL A 108 3.76 -10.62 -1.09
C VAL A 108 2.94 -9.44 -0.57
N GLU A 109 2.32 -9.62 0.59
CA GLU A 109 1.50 -8.60 1.24
C GLU A 109 1.98 -8.37 2.68
N LEU A 110 2.33 -7.12 2.98
CA LEU A 110 2.68 -6.62 4.30
C LEU A 110 1.63 -5.60 4.71
N HIS A 111 0.72 -6.00 5.59
CA HIS A 111 -0.34 -5.12 6.07
C HIS A 111 0.05 -4.46 7.40
N HIS A 112 -0.31 -3.18 7.55
CA HIS A 112 -0.22 -2.44 8.82
C HIS A 112 1.20 -2.30 9.39
N GLN A 113 2.19 -2.10 8.52
CA GLN A 113 3.57 -1.89 8.95
C GLN A 113 3.72 -0.48 9.50
N LYS A 114 4.24 -0.40 10.74
CA LYS A 114 4.51 0.87 11.41
C LYS A 114 5.95 1.27 11.21
N TYR A 115 6.15 2.46 10.68
CA TYR A 115 7.47 3.02 10.45
C TYR A 115 7.66 4.28 11.29
N ARG A 116 8.87 4.40 11.83
CA ARG A 116 9.27 5.59 12.59
C ARG A 116 9.45 6.76 11.62
N ILE A 117 8.84 7.89 11.96
CA ILE A 117 9.08 9.14 11.26
C ILE A 117 10.15 9.90 12.03
N GLU A 118 11.13 10.41 11.29
CA GLU A 118 12.26 11.16 11.81
C GLU A 118 12.18 12.62 11.32
N LEU A 119 12.47 13.56 12.22
CA LEU A 119 12.63 14.97 11.89
C LEU A 119 14.02 15.22 11.27
N GLU A 120 14.24 16.43 10.78
CA GLU A 120 15.55 16.87 10.25
C GLU A 120 16.66 16.75 11.31
N ASP A 121 16.30 16.92 12.58
CA ASP A 121 17.16 16.75 13.74
C ASP A 121 17.36 15.27 14.17
N LYS A 122 16.86 14.30 13.38
CA LYS A 122 16.78 12.86 13.73
C LYS A 122 15.98 12.55 15.00
N SER A 123 15.26 13.53 15.50
CA SER A 123 14.30 13.37 16.57
C SER A 123 13.09 12.59 16.09
N PHE A 124 12.52 11.75 16.96
CA PHE A 124 11.26 11.06 16.68
C PHE A 124 10.13 12.05 16.44
N ALA A 125 9.46 11.89 15.30
CA ALA A 125 8.38 12.76 14.84
C ALA A 125 7.01 12.11 14.94
N GLY A 126 6.93 10.82 15.23
CA GLY A 126 5.72 10.01 15.25
C GLY A 126 5.87 8.71 14.46
N GLU A 127 4.76 8.03 14.21
CA GLU A 127 4.72 6.76 13.48
C GLU A 127 3.78 6.86 12.27
N ILE A 128 4.14 6.18 11.19
CA ILE A 128 3.27 6.04 10.01
C ILE A 128 2.91 4.58 9.79
N CYS A 129 1.65 4.33 9.49
CA CYS A 129 1.13 3.02 9.14
C CYS A 129 1.01 2.91 7.62
N VAL A 130 1.80 2.02 7.03
CA VAL A 130 1.84 1.77 5.59
C VAL A 130 1.65 0.27 5.36
N SER A 131 0.92 -0.09 4.32
CA SER A 131 0.87 -1.47 3.82
C SER A 131 1.59 -1.55 2.48
N LEU A 132 2.44 -2.56 2.31
CA LEU A 132 3.20 -2.80 1.10
C LEU A 132 2.71 -4.09 0.49
N ASN A 133 2.32 -4.06 -0.78
CA ASN A 133 1.94 -5.25 -1.53
C ASN A 133 2.78 -5.28 -2.79
N PHE A 134 3.49 -6.38 -3.02
CA PHE A 134 4.20 -6.60 -4.27
C PHE A 134 3.51 -7.70 -5.06
N THR A 135 3.30 -7.47 -6.34
CA THR A 135 2.76 -8.46 -7.28
C THR A 135 3.65 -8.54 -8.49
N LEU A 136 4.13 -9.73 -8.80
CA LEU A 136 4.94 -10.00 -9.98
C LEU A 136 4.06 -9.89 -11.23
N ASP A 137 4.51 -9.11 -12.22
CA ASP A 137 3.82 -8.97 -13.50
C ASP A 137 4.17 -10.18 -14.36
N LEU A 138 3.52 -11.30 -14.05
CA LEU A 138 3.59 -12.48 -14.89
C LEU A 138 2.73 -12.23 -16.12
N ILE A 139 3.33 -12.33 -17.30
CA ILE A 139 2.61 -12.32 -18.57
C ILE A 139 1.51 -13.38 -18.46
N PRO A 140 0.21 -13.02 -18.46
CA PRO A 140 -0.84 -14.01 -18.45
C PRO A 140 -0.68 -14.83 -19.72
N LEU A 141 -0.37 -16.12 -19.57
CA LEU A 141 -0.32 -17.03 -20.69
C LEU A 141 -1.68 -16.93 -21.40
N PRO A 142 -1.72 -16.75 -22.73
CA PRO A 142 -2.98 -16.76 -23.46
C PRO A 142 -3.56 -18.18 -23.41
N GLY A 143 -4.38 -18.47 -22.38
CA GLY A 143 -5.01 -19.79 -22.24
C GLY A 143 -5.68 -20.13 -20.90
N GLY A 144 -5.51 -19.35 -19.84
CA GLY A 144 -6.06 -19.67 -18.51
C GLY A 144 -7.36 -18.96 -18.16
N ALA A 145 -8.45 -19.22 -18.88
CA ALA A 145 -9.77 -18.84 -18.40
C ALA A 145 -10.21 -19.83 -17.30
N GLU A 146 -9.92 -19.52 -16.03
CA GLU A 146 -10.60 -20.16 -14.91
C GLU A 146 -12.06 -19.68 -14.87
N LYS A 147 -12.91 -20.34 -15.65
CA LYS A 147 -14.34 -20.42 -15.32
C LYS A 147 -14.46 -21.33 -14.12
N PHE A 148 -14.54 -20.73 -12.94
CA PHE A 148 -15.06 -21.38 -11.75
C PHE A 148 -16.58 -21.46 -11.90
N ASP A 149 -17.06 -22.42 -12.70
CA ASP A 149 -18.47 -22.80 -12.72
C ASP A 149 -18.73 -23.67 -11.49
N SER A 150 -19.42 -23.07 -10.51
CA SER A 150 -19.89 -23.72 -9.29
C SER A 150 -20.90 -24.80 -9.61
N ASP A 151 -20.47 -26.05 -9.75
CA ASP A 151 -21.36 -27.21 -9.65
C ASP A 151 -21.62 -27.51 -8.16
N GLU A 152 -22.69 -26.91 -7.64
CA GLU A 152 -23.29 -27.29 -6.36
C GLU A 152 -23.94 -28.67 -6.51
N SER A 153 -23.12 -29.72 -6.43
CA SER A 153 -23.56 -31.09 -6.22
C SER A 153 -24.07 -31.27 -4.77
N GLN A 154 -25.34 -30.92 -4.51
CA GLN A 154 -26.07 -31.44 -3.36
C GLN A 154 -26.62 -32.84 -3.68
N SER A 155 -25.87 -33.86 -3.27
CA SER A 155 -26.46 -35.15 -2.87
C SER A 155 -26.99 -34.96 -1.44
N VAL A 156 -28.21 -35.35 -1.04
CA VAL A 156 -28.56 -36.73 -0.71
C VAL A 156 -30.06 -36.81 -0.31
N SER A 157 -30.73 -37.85 -0.83
CA SER A 157 -31.81 -38.66 -0.22
C SER A 157 -33.29 -38.28 -0.23
N ARG A 158 -34.01 -39.22 -0.85
CA ARG A 158 -35.27 -39.86 -0.41
C ARG A 158 -36.54 -39.00 -0.51
N ARG A 159 -37.36 -39.33 -1.51
CA ARG A 159 -38.70 -39.93 -1.29
C ARG A 159 -39.27 -40.45 -2.61
N THR A 160 -39.53 -41.75 -2.62
CA THR A 160 -40.37 -42.45 -3.59
C THR A 160 -41.81 -41.94 -3.49
N TRP A 161 -42.43 -41.57 -4.62
CA TRP A 161 -43.87 -41.71 -4.78
C TRP A 161 -44.19 -42.11 -6.23
N LYS A 162 -44.66 -43.35 -6.40
CA LYS A 162 -45.43 -43.75 -7.59
C LYS A 162 -46.86 -43.25 -7.42
N ARG A 163 -47.38 -42.52 -8.40
CA ARG A 163 -48.83 -42.55 -8.67
C ARG A 163 -49.10 -42.40 -10.15
N SER A 164 -49.63 -43.49 -10.71
CA SER A 164 -50.25 -43.64 -12.02
C SER A 164 -51.32 -42.59 -12.28
N GLY A 165 -51.58 -42.30 -13.56
CA GLY A 165 -52.89 -41.89 -14.04
C GLY A 165 -52.86 -40.94 -15.22
N LYS A 166 -52.78 -41.49 -16.44
CA LYS A 166 -53.19 -40.82 -17.68
C LYS A 166 -54.43 -41.56 -18.17
N THR A 167 -55.49 -40.78 -18.40
CA THR A 167 -56.65 -40.99 -19.32
C THR A 167 -57.36 -42.32 -19.30
#